data_AF-A0AAD9KEU8-F1
#
_entry.id   AF-A0AAD9KEU8-F1
#
_cell.length_a   1.000
_cell.length_b   1.000
_cell.length_c   1.000
_cell.angle_alpha   90.00
_cell.angle_beta   90.00
_cell.angle_gamma   90.00
#
_symmetry.space_group_name_H-M   'P 1'
#
loop_
_entity.id
_entity.type
_entity.pdbx_description
1 polymer ?
#
loop_
_entity_poly.entity_id
_entity_poly.type
_entity_poly.pdbx_seq_one_letter_code
_entity_poly.pdbx_strand_id
1 'polypeptide(L)'
;MDDIIVSAPGKIILHGEHAVVYGKRAIAASLNLRTFLRLHVCDTDYVQVTLPDINLNFKWSLADITKTFQFPFDIRVASTLPTSAGLGSSAAFSTCLSVKKSSMGILQALTTLFLPMELVRMNQHLLSVIGVSHPALEEIVHLTQLHGISSKLTGAGGGGCAFAFLPPGFSGEKMDLISKGIQSLGYDCWQTQVGGAGVMEHPDISDIPDNLQNSLM
;
A
#
# COMPACT_ATOMS: atom_id res chain seq x y z
N MET A 1 -0.35 -15.37 -26.85
CA MET A 1 -0.42 -13.93 -26.55
C MET A 1 0.55 -13.66 -25.43
N ASP A 2 1.21 -12.50 -25.45
CA ASP A 2 2.18 -12.13 -24.42
C ASP A 2 1.46 -11.77 -23.11
N ASP A 3 2.13 -11.99 -21.99
CA ASP A 3 1.60 -11.65 -20.68
C ASP A 3 1.47 -10.13 -20.53
N ILE A 4 0.43 -9.72 -19.81
CA ILE A 4 0.29 -8.33 -19.38
C ILE A 4 0.68 -8.25 -17.92
N ILE A 5 1.76 -7.53 -17.62
CA ILE A 5 2.23 -7.31 -16.26
C ILE A 5 2.01 -5.84 -15.90
N VAL A 6 1.25 -5.60 -14.84
CA VAL A 6 0.94 -4.24 -14.37
C VAL A 6 1.17 -4.12 -12.87
N SER A 7 1.39 -2.90 -12.40
CA SER A 7 1.51 -2.62 -10.99
C SER A 7 0.87 -1.30 -10.60
N ALA A 8 0.36 -1.21 -9.39
CA ALA A 8 -0.20 0.01 -8.82
C ALA A 8 0.41 0.28 -7.43
N PRO A 9 0.69 1.55 -7.09
CA PRO A 9 1.22 1.91 -5.78
C PRO A 9 0.15 1.81 -4.71
N GLY A 10 0.57 1.54 -3.47
CA GLY A 10 -0.25 1.79 -2.30
C GLY A 10 -0.34 3.28 -1.98
N LYS A 11 -1.08 3.60 -0.93
CA LYS A 11 -1.27 4.97 -0.44
C LYS A 11 -1.12 5.06 1.06
N ILE A 12 -0.84 6.26 1.52
CA ILE A 12 -0.99 6.69 2.91
C ILE A 12 -1.88 7.92 2.96
N ILE A 13 -2.64 8.06 4.05
CA ILE A 13 -3.38 9.30 4.31
C ILE A 13 -2.53 10.13 5.26
N LEU A 14 -2.02 11.26 4.78
CA LEU A 14 -1.24 12.18 5.59
C LEU A 14 -2.15 12.89 6.60
N HIS A 15 -3.28 13.41 6.11
CA HIS A 15 -4.24 14.17 6.91
C HIS A 15 -5.68 13.98 6.44
N GLY A 16 -6.61 14.01 7.39
CA GLY A 16 -8.05 14.13 7.11
C GLY A 16 -8.79 12.82 6.84
N GLU A 17 -8.22 11.67 7.21
CA GLU A 17 -8.81 10.33 6.99
C GLU A 17 -10.26 10.18 7.49
N HIS A 18 -10.60 10.78 8.63
CA HIS A 18 -11.94 10.77 9.21
C HIS A 18 -12.68 12.10 8.99
N ALA A 19 -12.02 13.11 8.41
CA ALA A 19 -12.62 14.42 8.18
C ALA A 19 -13.43 14.45 6.86
N VAL A 20 -13.09 13.59 5.89
CA VAL A 20 -13.75 13.52 4.58
C VAL A 20 -15.24 13.23 4.66
N VAL A 21 -15.67 12.37 5.59
CA VAL A 21 -17.09 12.03 5.78
C VAL A 21 -17.90 13.22 6.30
N TYR A 22 -17.24 14.25 6.82
CA TYR A 22 -17.84 15.51 7.26
C TYR A 22 -17.66 16.65 6.24
N GLY A 23 -17.38 16.30 4.96
CA GLY A 23 -17.22 17.28 3.88
C GLY A 23 -15.94 18.10 3.98
N LYS A 24 -14.93 17.64 4.73
CA LYS A 24 -13.61 18.29 4.81
C LYS A 24 -12.61 17.65 3.85
N ARG A 25 -11.47 18.31 3.65
CA ARG A 25 -10.41 17.86 2.74
C ARG A 25 -9.50 16.85 3.42
N ALA A 26 -8.91 15.97 2.62
CA ALA A 26 -7.82 15.08 3.02
C ALA A 26 -6.64 15.19 2.07
N ILE A 27 -5.47 14.85 2.57
CA ILE A 27 -4.23 14.74 1.79
C ILE A 27 -3.77 13.29 1.86
N ALA A 28 -3.63 12.66 0.71
CA ALA A 28 -3.06 11.32 0.57
C ALA A 28 -1.83 11.38 -0.33
N ALA A 29 -0.91 10.45 -0.12
CA ALA A 29 0.29 10.29 -0.94
C ALA A 29 0.46 8.83 -1.35
N SER A 30 1.02 8.60 -2.54
CA SER A 30 1.43 7.25 -2.93
C SER A 30 2.60 6.78 -2.08
N LEU A 31 2.69 5.47 -1.90
CA LEU A 31 3.88 4.80 -1.40
C LEU A 31 4.52 4.03 -2.54
N ASN A 32 5.86 3.95 -2.56
CA ASN A 32 6.56 3.08 -3.50
C ASN A 32 6.52 1.59 -3.12
N LEU A 33 5.50 1.18 -2.36
CA LEU A 33 5.10 -0.22 -2.17
C LEU A 33 3.97 -0.51 -3.14
N ARG A 34 4.03 -1.63 -3.87
CA ARG A 34 3.20 -1.86 -5.05
C ARG A 34 2.54 -3.23 -5.00
N THR A 35 1.33 -3.30 -5.53
CA THR A 35 0.68 -4.55 -5.90
C THR A 35 0.93 -4.79 -7.38
N PHE A 36 1.44 -5.97 -7.71
CA PHE A 36 1.76 -6.45 -9.03
C PHE A 36 0.71 -7.48 -9.46
N LEU A 37 0.33 -7.42 -10.73
CA LEU A 37 -0.63 -8.30 -11.34
C LEU A 37 -0.05 -8.78 -12.67
N ARG A 38 0.00 -10.10 -12.86
CA ARG A 38 0.26 -10.72 -14.15
C ARG A 38 -1.04 -11.32 -14.66
N LEU A 39 -1.42 -10.96 -15.88
CA LEU A 39 -2.54 -11.53 -16.61
C LEU A 39 -1.97 -12.33 -17.78
N HIS A 40 -2.32 -13.61 -17.83
CA HIS A 40 -2.00 -14.50 -18.93
C HIS A 40 -3.30 -14.94 -19.60
N VAL A 41 -3.47 -14.67 -20.89
CA VAL A 41 -4.61 -15.18 -21.67
C VAL A 41 -4.29 -16.62 -22.03
N CYS A 42 -5.16 -17.56 -21.64
CA CYS A 42 -4.94 -18.99 -21.81
C CYS A 42 -5.87 -19.56 -22.89
N ASP A 43 -5.51 -20.69 -23.51
CA ASP A 43 -6.43 -21.42 -24.40
C ASP A 43 -7.28 -22.45 -23.61
N THR A 44 -7.68 -22.11 -22.39
CA THR A 44 -8.47 -22.97 -21.50
C THR A 44 -9.95 -22.61 -21.50
N ASP A 45 -10.79 -23.34 -20.77
CA ASP A 45 -12.22 -23.08 -20.62
C ASP A 45 -12.58 -22.40 -19.29
N TYR A 46 -11.59 -21.83 -18.59
CA TYR A 46 -11.77 -21.27 -17.26
C TYR A 46 -11.09 -19.92 -17.08
N VAL A 47 -11.61 -19.16 -16.12
CA VAL A 47 -10.97 -17.97 -15.55
C VAL A 47 -10.45 -18.32 -14.16
N GLN A 48 -9.21 -17.94 -13.87
CA GLN A 48 -8.57 -18.18 -12.59
C GLN A 48 -7.98 -16.88 -12.02
N VAL A 49 -8.11 -16.71 -10.71
CA VAL A 49 -7.48 -15.63 -9.94
C VAL A 49 -6.76 -16.24 -8.75
N THR A 50 -5.45 -16.05 -8.69
CA THR A 50 -4.58 -16.59 -7.65
C THR A 50 -3.96 -15.45 -6.85
N LEU A 51 -4.17 -15.48 -5.53
CA LEU A 51 -3.64 -14.53 -4.54
C LEU A 51 -2.76 -15.30 -3.53
N PRO A 52 -1.53 -15.68 -3.92
CA PRO A 52 -0.65 -16.53 -3.12
C PRO A 52 -0.35 -15.97 -1.73
N ASP A 53 -0.18 -14.65 -1.61
CA ASP A 53 0.16 -13.97 -0.35
C ASP A 53 -0.89 -14.16 0.76
N ILE A 54 -2.14 -14.46 0.39
CA ILE A 54 -3.25 -14.73 1.32
C ILE A 54 -3.85 -16.13 1.14
N ASN A 55 -3.16 -17.00 0.39
CA ASN A 55 -3.56 -18.38 0.12
C ASN A 55 -5.00 -18.52 -0.42
N LEU A 56 -5.38 -17.64 -1.35
CA LEU A 56 -6.68 -17.71 -2.03
C LEU A 56 -6.50 -18.06 -3.51
N ASN A 57 -7.31 -19.01 -3.97
CA ASN A 57 -7.42 -19.36 -5.38
C ASN A 57 -8.90 -19.42 -5.74
N PHE A 58 -9.27 -18.71 -6.78
CA PHE A 58 -10.60 -18.73 -7.33
C PHE A 58 -10.55 -19.21 -8.78
N LYS A 59 -11.44 -20.14 -9.12
CA LYS A 59 -11.52 -20.71 -10.45
C LYS A 59 -12.98 -20.86 -10.86
N TRP A 60 -13.30 -20.42 -12.06
CA TRP A 60 -14.64 -20.44 -12.62
C TRP A 60 -14.60 -20.95 -14.05
N SER A 61 -15.59 -21.77 -14.46
CA SER A 61 -15.74 -22.11 -15.87
C SER A 61 -16.16 -20.86 -16.63
N LEU A 62 -15.57 -20.63 -17.80
CA LEU A 62 -15.92 -19.55 -18.69
C LEU A 62 -17.41 -19.63 -19.08
N ALA A 63 -17.94 -20.84 -19.26
CA ALA A 63 -19.34 -21.08 -19.58
C ALA A 63 -20.30 -20.40 -18.58
N ASP A 64 -19.96 -20.43 -17.29
CA ASP A 64 -20.78 -19.90 -16.20
C ASP A 64 -20.73 -18.36 -16.09
N ILE A 65 -19.66 -17.75 -16.60
CA ILE A 65 -19.38 -16.30 -16.45
C ILE A 65 -19.21 -15.57 -17.78
N THR A 66 -19.62 -16.19 -18.89
CA THR A 66 -19.54 -15.63 -20.26
C THR A 66 -20.15 -14.23 -20.40
N LYS A 67 -21.14 -13.89 -19.58
CA LYS A 67 -21.76 -12.54 -19.55
C LYS A 67 -20.83 -11.46 -19.00
N THR A 68 -19.84 -11.84 -18.19
CA THR A 68 -18.89 -10.96 -17.53
C THR A 68 -17.54 -10.96 -18.26
N PHE A 69 -17.08 -12.13 -18.69
CA PHE A 69 -15.79 -12.30 -19.38
C PHE A 69 -15.97 -13.04 -20.69
N GLN A 70 -15.36 -12.51 -21.75
CA GLN A 70 -15.51 -13.03 -23.12
C GLN A 70 -14.42 -14.04 -23.50
N PHE A 71 -13.36 -14.13 -22.71
CA PHE A 71 -12.22 -15.01 -22.96
C PHE A 71 -11.64 -15.53 -21.64
N PRO A 72 -11.04 -16.72 -21.64
CA PRO A 72 -10.35 -17.32 -20.49
C PRO A 72 -9.03 -16.58 -20.17
N PHE A 73 -8.66 -16.54 -18.89
CA PHE A 73 -7.39 -15.98 -18.44
C PHE A 73 -7.01 -16.47 -17.04
N ASP A 74 -5.72 -16.47 -16.73
CA ASP A 74 -5.16 -16.63 -15.38
C ASP A 74 -4.61 -15.28 -14.90
N ILE A 75 -5.04 -14.85 -13.72
CA ILE A 75 -4.51 -13.68 -13.03
C ILE A 75 -3.77 -14.13 -11.79
N ARG A 76 -2.52 -13.70 -11.65
CA ARG A 76 -1.73 -13.84 -10.42
C ARG A 76 -1.40 -12.49 -9.85
N VAL A 77 -1.52 -12.37 -8.53
CA VAL A 77 -1.35 -11.10 -7.81
C VAL A 77 -0.35 -11.28 -6.69
N ALA A 78 0.66 -10.42 -6.65
CA ALA A 78 1.67 -10.40 -5.59
C ALA A 78 1.86 -8.96 -5.11
N SER A 79 2.17 -8.75 -3.83
CA SER A 79 2.19 -7.40 -3.26
C SER A 79 3.37 -7.18 -2.33
N THR A 80 4.06 -6.04 -2.48
CA THR A 80 4.97 -5.55 -1.44
C THR A 80 4.25 -4.76 -0.35
N LEU A 81 2.95 -4.50 -0.51
CA LEU A 81 2.12 -3.93 0.55
C LEU A 81 1.74 -5.00 1.56
N PRO A 82 1.93 -4.76 2.87
CA PRO A 82 1.44 -5.66 3.91
C PRO A 82 -0.08 -5.76 3.90
N THR A 83 -0.57 -6.94 4.24
CA THR A 83 -1.99 -7.28 4.25
C THR A 83 -2.73 -6.54 5.37
N SER A 84 -3.97 -6.12 5.10
CA SER A 84 -4.85 -5.44 6.07
C SER A 84 -4.29 -4.15 6.71
N ALA A 85 -3.26 -3.55 6.11
CA ALA A 85 -2.53 -2.40 6.64
C ALA A 85 -3.20 -1.01 6.38
N GLY A 86 -4.37 -0.97 5.74
CA GLY A 86 -5.01 0.30 5.34
C GLY A 86 -4.26 1.09 4.25
N LEU A 87 -3.24 0.47 3.63
CA LEU A 87 -2.41 1.07 2.57
C LEU A 87 -3.02 0.96 1.16
N GLY A 88 -4.20 0.34 1.04
CA GLY A 88 -4.92 0.28 -0.23
C GLY A 88 -4.43 -0.81 -1.20
N SER A 89 -4.01 -1.99 -0.72
CA SER A 89 -3.71 -3.13 -1.59
C SER A 89 -4.91 -3.57 -2.45
N SER A 90 -6.13 -3.55 -1.89
CA SER A 90 -7.37 -3.83 -2.62
C SER A 90 -7.69 -2.77 -3.69
N ALA A 91 -7.38 -1.50 -3.39
CA ALA A 91 -7.52 -0.41 -4.34
C ALA A 91 -6.47 -0.51 -5.46
N ALA A 92 -5.22 -0.85 -5.12
CA ALA A 92 -4.14 -1.09 -6.06
C ALA A 92 -4.49 -2.25 -7.01
N PHE A 93 -4.95 -3.38 -6.49
CA PHE A 93 -5.46 -4.51 -7.28
C PHE A 93 -6.59 -4.10 -8.24
N SER A 94 -7.60 -3.39 -7.73
CA SER A 94 -8.73 -2.91 -8.55
C SER A 94 -8.27 -1.97 -9.66
N THR A 95 -7.27 -1.13 -9.38
CA THR A 95 -6.71 -0.19 -10.35
C THR A 95 -5.90 -0.92 -11.42
N CYS A 96 -5.10 -1.94 -11.05
CA CYS A 96 -4.40 -2.82 -11.99
C CYS A 96 -5.37 -3.52 -12.95
N LEU A 97 -6.52 -4.01 -12.45
CA LEU A 97 -7.53 -4.64 -13.30
C LEU A 97 -8.27 -3.64 -14.21
N SER A 98 -8.34 -2.38 -13.80
CA SER A 98 -9.04 -1.32 -14.53
C SER A 98 -8.18 -0.62 -15.59
N VAL A 99 -6.94 -1.07 -15.81
CA VAL A 99 -6.02 -0.43 -16.77
C VAL A 99 -6.54 -0.59 -18.20
N LYS A 100 -7.29 0.41 -18.64
CA LYS A 100 -7.48 0.77 -20.04
C LYS A 100 -6.52 1.92 -20.31
N LYS A 101 -5.69 1.78 -21.36
CA LYS A 101 -4.65 2.73 -21.78
C LYS A 101 -5.11 4.18 -21.60
N SER A 102 -4.60 4.87 -20.59
CA SER A 102 -4.88 6.30 -20.36
C SER A 102 -3.69 6.89 -19.60
N SER A 103 -2.90 7.64 -20.34
CA SER A 103 -1.76 8.40 -19.85
C SER A 103 -2.25 9.53 -18.94
N MET A 104 -1.70 9.67 -17.74
CA MET A 104 -1.79 10.94 -17.02
C MET A 104 -0.65 11.13 -16.03
N GLY A 105 -0.03 12.29 -16.11
CA GLY A 105 0.97 12.77 -15.17
C GLY A 105 0.42 13.82 -14.19
N ILE A 106 1.39 14.36 -13.44
CA ILE A 106 1.39 15.49 -12.51
C ILE A 106 0.96 15.15 -11.07
N LEU A 107 1.94 15.05 -10.17
CA LEU A 107 2.10 16.04 -9.10
C LEU A 107 3.51 15.99 -8.50
N GLN A 108 4.24 17.11 -8.62
CA GLN A 108 5.40 17.41 -7.82
C GLN A 108 5.13 18.71 -7.07
N ALA A 109 4.84 18.61 -5.77
CA ALA A 109 4.92 19.70 -4.81
C ALA A 109 4.78 19.12 -3.40
N LEU A 110 5.47 19.73 -2.43
CA LEU A 110 5.47 19.46 -0.98
C LEU A 110 6.62 18.61 -0.42
N THR A 111 7.81 18.71 -0.99
CA THR A 111 9.07 18.46 -0.26
C THR A 111 9.63 19.78 0.28
N THR A 112 9.07 20.25 1.39
CA THR A 112 9.80 21.21 2.25
C THR A 112 9.58 20.84 3.70
N LEU A 113 10.68 20.39 4.31
CA LEU A 113 10.81 19.81 5.64
C LEU A 113 10.40 20.81 6.74
N PHE A 114 10.07 20.25 7.91
CA PHE A 114 9.68 20.87 9.19
C PHE A 114 8.17 21.03 9.47
N LEU A 115 7.34 21.51 8.55
CA LEU A 115 5.87 21.52 8.76
C LEU A 115 5.20 20.13 8.90
N PRO A 116 5.67 19.05 8.23
CA PRO A 116 4.94 17.77 8.23
C PRO A 116 4.84 17.08 9.59
N MET A 117 5.88 17.15 10.43
CA MET A 117 5.93 16.35 11.68
C MET A 117 4.99 16.89 12.77
N GLU A 118 4.96 18.22 12.96
CA GLU A 118 4.05 18.87 13.90
C GLU A 118 2.58 18.61 13.53
N LEU A 119 2.25 18.74 12.24
CA LEU A 119 0.91 18.46 11.75
C LEU A 119 0.52 16.98 11.88
N VAL A 120 1.47 16.07 11.70
CA VAL A 120 1.26 14.64 11.90
C VAL A 120 1.00 14.33 13.37
N ARG A 121 1.79 14.91 14.29
CA ARG A 121 1.58 14.76 15.73
C ARG A 121 0.22 15.31 16.16
N MET A 122 -0.13 16.52 15.71
CA MET A 122 -1.45 17.12 15.99
C MET A 122 -2.58 16.23 15.49
N ASN A 123 -2.47 15.71 14.26
CA ASN A 123 -3.51 14.84 13.72
C ASN A 123 -3.62 13.53 14.51
N GLN A 124 -2.50 12.92 14.92
CA GLN A 124 -2.54 11.73 15.78
C GLN A 124 -3.28 11.99 17.09
N HIS A 125 -3.03 13.13 17.76
CA HIS A 125 -3.76 13.49 18.97
C HIS A 125 -5.26 13.67 18.71
N LEU A 126 -5.65 14.30 17.60
CA LEU A 126 -7.06 14.43 17.24
C LEU A 126 -7.71 13.06 17.01
N LEU A 127 -7.02 12.15 16.32
CA LEU A 127 -7.49 10.77 16.08
C LEU A 127 -7.64 9.98 17.39
N SER A 128 -6.74 10.18 18.35
CA SER A 128 -6.84 9.61 19.68
C SER A 128 -8.05 10.17 20.45
N VAL A 129 -8.26 11.49 20.42
CA VAL A 129 -9.39 12.17 21.09
C VAL A 129 -10.75 11.75 20.52
N ILE A 130 -10.86 11.55 19.20
CA ILE A 130 -12.11 11.08 18.59
C ILE A 130 -12.32 9.56 18.74
N GLY A 131 -11.42 8.86 19.46
CA GLY A 131 -11.59 7.45 19.82
C GLY A 131 -11.30 6.45 18.71
N VAL A 132 -10.59 6.85 17.65
CA VAL A 132 -10.26 5.94 16.52
C VAL A 132 -8.83 5.38 16.59
N SER A 133 -8.04 5.76 17.60
CA SER A 133 -6.72 5.16 17.84
C SER A 133 -6.83 3.81 18.58
N HIS A 134 -5.69 3.17 18.82
CA HIS A 134 -5.59 1.86 19.47
C HIS A 134 -4.36 1.80 20.39
N PRO A 135 -4.39 1.11 21.55
CA PRO A 135 -3.25 1.04 22.47
C PRO A 135 -1.92 0.63 21.81
N ALA A 136 -1.96 -0.37 20.92
CA ALA A 136 -0.79 -0.79 20.15
C ALA A 136 -0.21 0.33 19.25
N LEU A 137 -1.06 1.16 18.66
CA LEU A 137 -0.62 2.29 17.84
C LEU A 137 -0.03 3.40 18.71
N GLU A 138 -0.63 3.66 19.88
CA GLU A 138 -0.10 4.63 20.85
C GLU A 138 1.28 4.22 21.39
N GLU A 139 1.54 2.92 21.55
CA GLU A 139 2.86 2.42 21.94
C GLU A 139 3.92 2.71 20.88
N ILE A 140 3.60 2.47 19.59
CA ILE A 140 4.48 2.83 18.46
C ILE A 140 4.69 4.35 18.40
N VAL A 141 3.63 5.14 18.60
CA VAL A 141 3.70 6.61 18.63
C VAL A 141 4.61 7.09 19.75
N HIS A 142 4.46 6.52 20.94
CA HIS A 142 5.31 6.86 22.08
C HIS A 142 6.78 6.53 21.80
N LEU A 143 7.07 5.31 21.35
CA LEU A 143 8.44 4.86 21.06
C LEU A 143 9.11 5.76 20.01
N THR A 144 8.45 6.01 18.89
CA THR A 144 9.00 6.88 17.82
C THR A 144 9.22 8.32 18.31
N GLN A 145 8.33 8.84 19.15
CA GLN A 145 8.43 10.17 19.73
C GLN A 145 9.64 10.31 20.69
N LEU A 146 10.01 9.26 21.43
CA LEU A 146 11.23 9.25 22.26
C LEU A 146 12.51 9.46 21.44
N HIS A 147 12.47 9.13 20.15
CA HIS A 147 13.57 9.34 19.22
C HIS A 147 13.41 10.59 18.34
N GLY A 148 12.44 11.45 18.66
CA GLY A 148 12.20 12.72 17.97
C GLY A 148 11.49 12.58 16.63
N ILE A 149 10.81 11.46 16.38
CA ILE A 149 10.04 11.23 15.16
C ILE A 149 8.55 11.27 15.48
N SER A 150 7.80 12.03 14.68
CA SER A 150 6.35 12.02 14.76
C SER A 150 5.77 10.93 13.85
N SER A 151 4.83 10.19 14.41
CA SER A 151 4.09 9.14 13.74
C SER A 151 2.59 9.32 13.94
N LYS A 152 1.81 8.71 13.05
CA LYS A 152 0.37 8.62 13.18
C LYS A 152 -0.16 7.33 12.59
N LEU A 153 -1.35 6.94 13.02
CA LEU A 153 -2.12 5.88 12.38
C LEU A 153 -2.46 6.25 10.92
N THR A 154 -2.69 5.26 10.08
CA THR A 154 -3.22 5.45 8.72
C THR A 154 -4.34 4.47 8.45
N GLY A 155 -5.37 4.92 7.72
CA GLY A 155 -6.54 4.11 7.40
C GLY A 155 -7.73 4.42 8.31
N ALA A 156 -8.55 3.40 8.57
CA ALA A 156 -9.85 3.57 9.22
C ALA A 156 -9.78 3.73 10.76
N GLY A 157 -8.62 3.42 11.38
CA GLY A 157 -8.47 3.38 12.83
C GLY A 157 -8.81 2.01 13.45
N GLY A 158 -8.70 1.90 14.77
CA GLY A 158 -8.95 0.67 15.54
C GLY A 158 -7.81 -0.36 15.51
N GLY A 159 -6.64 0.00 14.98
CA GLY A 159 -5.47 -0.88 14.83
C GLY A 159 -4.84 -0.73 13.44
N GLY A 160 -4.11 -1.75 13.00
CA GLY A 160 -3.45 -1.78 11.70
C GLY A 160 -2.08 -1.11 11.73
N CYS A 161 -1.89 -0.08 10.91
CA CYS A 161 -0.56 0.50 10.70
C CYS A 161 -0.46 1.95 11.14
N ALA A 162 0.71 2.29 11.67
CA ALA A 162 1.19 3.66 11.78
C ALA A 162 2.30 3.91 10.76
N PHE A 163 2.47 5.16 10.36
CA PHE A 163 3.66 5.59 9.64
C PHE A 163 4.43 6.62 10.47
N ALA A 164 5.74 6.66 10.28
CA ALA A 164 6.66 7.57 10.94
C ALA A 164 7.45 8.34 9.87
N PHE A 165 7.46 9.67 9.92
CA PHE A 165 8.23 10.48 8.96
C PHE A 165 9.68 10.61 9.40
N LEU A 166 10.59 10.12 8.57
CA LEU A 166 12.03 10.30 8.78
C LEU A 166 12.48 11.61 8.11
N PRO A 167 13.10 12.56 8.85
CA PRO A 167 13.68 13.73 8.24
C PRO A 167 14.88 13.33 7.35
N PRO A 168 15.15 14.04 6.24
CA PRO A 168 16.39 13.90 5.49
C PRO A 168 17.63 13.95 6.38
N GLY A 169 18.53 12.99 6.15
CA GLY A 169 19.74 12.84 6.96
C GLY A 169 19.51 12.19 8.33
N PHE A 170 18.34 11.61 8.59
CA PHE A 170 18.13 10.82 9.80
C PHE A 170 19.13 9.65 9.86
N SER A 171 19.79 9.48 11.02
CA SER A 171 20.84 8.48 11.20
C SER A 171 20.30 7.05 11.02
N GLY A 172 21.00 6.25 10.21
CA GLY A 172 20.71 4.82 10.05
C GLY A 172 20.75 4.06 11.38
N GLU A 173 21.68 4.40 12.27
CA GLU A 173 21.77 3.76 13.60
C GLU A 173 20.51 4.01 14.45
N LYS A 174 19.96 5.22 14.40
CA LYS A 174 18.71 5.56 15.11
C LYS A 174 17.52 4.83 14.47
N MET A 175 17.50 4.74 13.14
CA MET A 175 16.45 4.01 12.41
C MET A 175 16.45 2.52 12.76
N ASP A 176 17.63 1.90 12.84
CA ASP A 176 17.79 0.50 13.22
C ASP A 176 17.36 0.26 14.66
N LEU A 177 17.72 1.18 15.57
CA LEU A 177 17.33 1.10 16.97
C LEU A 177 15.81 1.19 17.15
N ILE A 178 15.15 2.10 16.43
CA ILE A 178 13.68 2.23 16.43
C ILE A 178 13.04 0.97 15.85
N SER A 179 13.54 0.48 14.72
CA SER A 179 12.99 -0.71 14.05
C SER A 179 13.08 -1.94 14.94
N LYS A 180 14.23 -2.14 15.61
CA LYS A 180 14.41 -3.21 16.60
C LYS A 180 13.51 -3.05 17.82
N GLY A 181 13.32 -1.81 18.29
CA GLY A 181 12.39 -1.50 19.38
C GLY A 181 10.96 -1.90 19.03
N ILE A 182 10.48 -1.50 17.84
CA ILE A 182 9.16 -1.86 17.31
C ILE A 182 9.01 -3.38 17.17
N GLN A 183 10.01 -4.06 16.62
CA GLN A 183 10.01 -5.53 16.48
C GLN A 183 10.01 -6.26 17.82
N SER A 184 10.71 -5.73 18.83
CA SER A 184 10.73 -6.33 20.18
C SER A 184 9.37 -6.27 20.88
N LEU A 185 8.50 -5.35 20.48
CA LEU A 185 7.11 -5.24 20.93
C LEU A 185 6.15 -6.16 20.13
N GLY A 186 6.67 -6.90 19.15
CA GLY A 186 5.89 -7.83 18.32
C GLY A 186 5.25 -7.18 17.09
N TYR A 187 5.72 -6.00 16.67
CA TYR A 187 5.20 -5.30 15.50
C TYR A 187 6.15 -5.40 14.29
N ASP A 188 5.58 -5.52 13.10
CA ASP A 188 6.35 -5.46 11.85
C ASP A 188 6.75 -4.01 11.52
N CYS A 189 7.97 -3.84 10.99
CA CYS A 189 8.50 -2.55 10.58
C CYS A 189 9.10 -2.64 9.17
N TRP A 190 8.75 -1.69 8.31
CA TRP A 190 9.14 -1.67 6.91
C TRP A 190 9.42 -0.23 6.48
N GLN A 191 10.49 -0.05 5.72
CA GLN A 191 10.89 1.24 5.19
C GLN A 191 10.33 1.41 3.77
N THR A 192 9.84 2.61 3.47
CA THR A 192 9.40 2.96 2.12
C THR A 192 9.59 4.45 1.85
N GLN A 193 9.41 4.85 0.59
CA GLN A 193 9.47 6.23 0.15
C GLN A 193 8.05 6.72 -0.14
N VAL A 194 7.79 7.97 0.25
CA VAL A 194 6.57 8.69 -0.12
C VAL A 194 6.73 9.21 -1.54
N GLY A 195 5.74 8.96 -2.38
CA GLY A 195 5.78 9.19 -3.81
C GLY A 195 6.17 7.95 -4.61
N GLY A 196 6.19 8.11 -5.92
CA GLY A 196 6.42 7.02 -6.87
C GLY A 196 5.48 7.14 -8.07
N ALA A 197 5.79 6.42 -9.14
CA ALA A 197 4.94 6.38 -10.32
C ALA A 197 3.55 5.82 -9.98
N GLY A 198 2.53 6.29 -10.70
CA GLY A 198 1.17 5.76 -10.65
C GLY A 198 1.10 4.33 -11.18
N VAL A 199 0.02 3.95 -11.85
CA VAL A 199 -0.04 2.63 -12.47
C VAL A 199 1.02 2.50 -13.56
N MET A 200 1.70 1.35 -13.61
CA MET A 200 2.74 1.06 -14.59
C MET A 200 2.48 -0.29 -15.24
N GLU A 201 2.75 -0.37 -16.53
CA GLU A 201 2.89 -1.62 -17.28
C GLU A 201 4.38 -1.98 -17.33
N HIS A 202 4.68 -3.27 -17.18
CA HIS A 202 6.04 -3.80 -17.19
C HIS A 202 6.22 -4.70 -18.40
N PRO A 203 7.29 -4.53 -19.20
CA PRO A 203 7.51 -5.35 -20.38
C PRO A 203 7.85 -6.80 -20.04
N ASP A 204 8.47 -7.07 -18.89
CA ASP A 204 8.89 -8.42 -18.51
C ASP A 204 8.80 -8.67 -16.99
N ILE A 205 8.75 -9.94 -16.59
CA ILE A 205 8.73 -10.35 -15.18
C ILE A 205 10.01 -9.96 -14.43
N SER A 206 11.12 -9.81 -15.14
CA SER A 206 12.40 -9.36 -14.60
C SER A 206 12.38 -7.91 -14.08
N ASP A 207 11.39 -7.10 -14.48
CA ASP A 207 11.20 -5.75 -13.92
C ASP A 207 10.51 -5.77 -12.53
N ILE A 208 10.07 -6.94 -12.08
CA ILE A 208 9.41 -7.14 -10.78
C ILE A 208 10.44 -7.55 -9.72
N PRO A 209 10.32 -7.10 -8.45
CA PRO A 209 11.20 -7.54 -7.37
C PRO A 209 11.34 -9.06 -7.29
N ASP A 210 12.59 -9.56 -7.19
CA ASP A 210 12.94 -10.99 -7.24
C ASP A 210 12.11 -11.85 -6.28
N ASN A 211 11.82 -11.33 -5.09
CA ASN A 211 11.05 -12.03 -4.07
C ASN A 211 9.58 -12.25 -4.44
N LEU A 212 9.06 -11.58 -5.47
CA LEU A 212 7.67 -11.71 -5.95
C LEU A 212 7.55 -12.41 -7.30
N GLN A 213 8.64 -12.57 -8.05
CA GLN A 213 8.61 -13.19 -9.39
C GLN A 213 8.01 -14.60 -9.35
N ASN A 214 8.40 -15.42 -8.37
CA ASN A 214 7.85 -16.77 -8.19
C ASN A 214 6.35 -16.80 -7.88
N SER A 215 5.83 -15.79 -7.17
CA SER A 215 4.40 -15.68 -6.87
C SER A 215 3.57 -15.29 -8.10
N LEU A 216 4.22 -14.68 -9.10
CA LEU A 216 3.59 -14.26 -10.35
C LEU A 216 3.84 -15.24 -11.50
N MET A 217 4.86 -16.09 -11.43
CA MET A 217 5.09 -17.20 -12.39
C MET A 217 4.03 -18.28 -12.24
#